data_AF-A0A1M4EPD6-F1
#
_entry.id   AF-A0A1M4EPD6-F1
#
_cell.length_a   1.000
_cell.length_b   1.000
_cell.length_c   1.000
_cell.angle_alpha   90.00
_cell.angle_beta   90.00
_cell.angle_gamma   90.00
#
_symmetry.space_group_name_H-M   'P 1'
#
loop_
_entity.id
_entity.type
_entity.pdbx_description
1 polymer ?
#
loop_
_entity_poly.entity_id
_entity_poly.type
_entity_poly.pdbx_seq_one_letter_code
_entity_poly.pdbx_strand_id
1 'polypeptide(L)'
;MRDHADPADLALLVRAHAHLSHTLGLTLRTDPPPDKLDPATALHRWQHLDTRLRTLLTLAPETSHPSHRVAVIGANRLFPPEWRQAAWTTLLPDDLTEWSSRWRRWYAAITTGRFHHYLARLRTWDTAHDLAAAQADLTAAAHATEARTNAWTREPAFIQARHLVHTLPPPPSPPAPGPPPADDAPPPGQRTDEEAVAGHLALLRQTAREFSRTVPAPFKRTIRPPQGHPLPDPWLESFFDWLEPVVRSRHALYLWA
;
A
#
# COMPACT_ATOMS: atom_id res chain seq x y z
N MET A 1 18.91 17.08 -16.55
CA MET A 1 20.03 16.13 -16.69
C MET A 1 21.27 16.97 -16.92
N ARG A 2 22.38 16.72 -16.21
CA ARG A 2 23.64 17.37 -16.57
C ARG A 2 24.19 16.68 -17.81
N ASP A 3 24.64 17.46 -18.79
CA ASP A 3 25.08 16.96 -20.09
C ASP A 3 26.09 15.80 -19.90
N HIS A 4 25.97 14.75 -20.74
CA HIS A 4 26.85 13.58 -20.88
C HIS A 4 26.46 12.23 -20.21
N ALA A 5 25.30 12.09 -19.55
CA ALA A 5 24.85 10.77 -19.09
C ALA A 5 23.97 10.05 -20.14
N ASP A 6 24.27 8.80 -20.48
CA ASP A 6 23.38 7.95 -21.29
C ASP A 6 22.07 7.71 -20.52
N PRO A 7 20.89 8.01 -21.10
CA PRO A 7 19.60 7.72 -20.48
C PRO A 7 19.42 6.27 -20.04
N ALA A 8 20.00 5.30 -20.77
CA ALA A 8 19.93 3.89 -20.42
C ALA A 8 20.76 3.57 -19.16
N ASP A 9 21.97 4.12 -19.07
CA ASP A 9 22.82 3.99 -17.87
C ASP A 9 22.18 4.66 -16.66
N LEU A 10 21.59 5.84 -16.85
CA LEU A 10 20.88 6.53 -15.78
C LEU A 10 19.69 5.71 -15.29
N ALA A 11 18.90 5.11 -16.20
CA ALA A 11 17.81 4.22 -15.84
C ALA A 11 18.28 3.01 -15.01
N LEU A 12 19.42 2.41 -15.37
CA LEU A 12 20.01 1.31 -14.62
C LEU A 12 20.45 1.74 -13.21
N LEU A 13 21.15 2.87 -13.08
CA LEU A 13 21.60 3.41 -11.80
C LEU A 13 20.43 3.73 -10.87
N VAL A 14 19.40 4.36 -11.42
CA VAL A 14 18.16 4.73 -10.74
C VAL A 14 17.42 3.48 -10.24
N ARG A 15 17.27 2.45 -11.08
CA ARG A 15 16.63 1.18 -10.69
C ARG A 15 17.42 0.46 -9.62
N ALA A 16 18.75 0.45 -9.73
CA ALA A 16 19.63 -0.17 -8.74
C ALA A 16 19.55 0.56 -7.37
N HIS A 17 19.51 1.90 -7.36
CA HIS A 17 19.34 2.68 -6.13
C HIS A 17 17.99 2.42 -5.48
N ALA A 18 16.89 2.44 -6.25
CA ALA A 18 15.55 2.14 -5.75
C ALA A 18 15.46 0.71 -5.17
N HIS A 19 16.12 -0.26 -5.82
CA HIS A 19 16.18 -1.64 -5.32
C HIS A 19 16.91 -1.74 -3.98
N LEU A 20 18.10 -1.13 -3.85
CA LEU A 20 18.86 -1.16 -2.60
C LEU A 20 18.15 -0.39 -1.48
N SER A 21 17.49 0.72 -1.81
CA SER A 21 16.66 1.46 -0.85
C SER A 21 15.54 0.60 -0.27
N HIS A 22 14.92 -0.24 -1.11
CA HIS A 22 13.93 -1.20 -0.66
C HIS A 22 14.54 -2.30 0.23
N THR A 23 15.68 -2.89 -0.18
CA THR A 23 16.40 -3.90 0.63
C THR A 23 16.78 -3.38 2.02
N LEU A 24 17.08 -2.09 2.14
CA LEU A 24 17.44 -1.43 3.40
C LEU A 24 16.23 -0.97 4.23
N GLY A 25 14.99 -1.17 3.74
CA GLY A 25 13.78 -0.69 4.41
C GLY A 25 13.59 0.83 4.38
N LEU A 26 14.28 1.53 3.47
CA LEU A 26 14.20 2.99 3.30
C LEU A 26 13.02 3.41 2.42
N THR A 27 12.37 2.48 1.71
CA THR A 27 11.18 2.75 0.89
C THR A 27 9.99 1.90 1.31
N LEU A 28 8.79 2.39 1.00
CA LEU A 28 7.51 1.73 1.26
C LEU A 28 7.13 0.67 0.19
N ARG A 29 8.07 0.22 -0.67
CA ARG A 29 7.78 -0.84 -1.64
C ARG A 29 7.38 -2.14 -0.92
N THR A 30 6.37 -2.82 -1.44
CA THR A 30 5.78 -4.01 -0.82
C THR A 30 6.22 -5.35 -1.42
N ASP A 31 6.95 -5.34 -2.54
CA ASP A 31 7.47 -6.59 -3.13
C ASP A 31 8.76 -6.99 -2.41
N PRO A 32 9.02 -8.27 -2.11
CA PRO A 32 10.26 -8.69 -1.47
C PRO A 32 11.48 -8.38 -2.34
N PRO A 33 12.63 -8.00 -1.76
CA PRO A 33 13.84 -7.74 -2.54
C PRO A 33 14.29 -9.03 -3.25
N PRO A 34 14.57 -9.01 -4.57
CA PRO A 34 14.98 -10.21 -5.32
C PRO A 34 16.26 -10.86 -4.79
N ASP A 35 17.16 -10.10 -4.18
CA ASP A 35 18.45 -10.59 -3.68
C ASP A 35 18.58 -10.44 -2.16
N LYS A 36 19.05 -11.51 -1.50
CA LYS A 36 19.51 -11.47 -0.10
C LYS A 36 20.92 -10.90 -0.05
N LEU A 37 21.06 -9.60 -0.24
CA LEU A 37 22.29 -8.89 0.10
C LEU A 37 22.38 -8.74 1.62
N ASP A 38 23.58 -8.91 2.18
CA ASP A 38 23.79 -8.53 3.58
C ASP A 38 23.59 -7.01 3.75
N PRO A 39 23.07 -6.55 4.90
CA PRO A 39 22.72 -5.13 5.08
C PRO A 39 23.90 -4.16 4.92
N ALA A 40 25.13 -4.57 5.28
CA ALA A 40 26.30 -3.71 5.20
C ALA A 40 26.73 -3.50 3.74
N THR A 41 26.76 -4.56 2.93
CA THR A 41 27.01 -4.49 1.49
C THR A 41 25.93 -3.68 0.77
N ALA A 42 24.66 -3.88 1.14
CA ALA A 42 23.54 -3.13 0.57
C ALA A 42 23.69 -1.63 0.85
N LEU A 43 24.02 -1.24 2.09
CA LEU A 43 24.22 0.14 2.48
C LEU A 43 25.38 0.80 1.74
N HIS A 44 26.52 0.13 1.65
CA HIS A 44 27.69 0.66 0.94
C HIS A 44 27.40 0.87 -0.55
N ARG A 45 26.77 -0.11 -1.20
CA ARG A 45 26.36 0.01 -2.62
C ARG A 45 25.35 1.14 -2.83
N TRP A 46 24.41 1.28 -1.90
CA TRP A 46 23.41 2.34 -1.94
C TRP A 46 24.07 3.72 -1.85
N GLN A 47 24.97 3.95 -0.87
CA GLN A 47 25.67 5.22 -0.69
C GLN A 47 26.49 5.62 -1.93
N HIS A 48 27.15 4.65 -2.56
CA HIS A 48 27.91 4.88 -3.79
C HIS A 48 26.98 5.30 -4.96
N LEU A 49 25.86 4.60 -5.14
CA LEU A 49 24.87 4.97 -6.17
C LEU A 49 24.20 6.30 -5.87
N ASP A 50 23.89 6.60 -4.60
CA ASP A 50 23.31 7.86 -4.16
C ASP A 50 24.20 9.04 -4.53
N THR A 51 25.49 8.93 -4.18
CA THR A 51 26.51 9.93 -4.54
C THR A 51 26.60 10.12 -6.05
N ARG A 52 26.65 9.01 -6.81
CA ARG A 52 26.72 9.06 -8.28
C ARG A 52 25.45 9.66 -8.90
N LEU A 53 24.27 9.38 -8.37
CA LEU A 53 23.03 9.96 -8.88
C LEU A 53 22.93 11.44 -8.58
N ARG A 54 23.37 11.90 -7.40
CA ARG A 54 23.43 13.34 -7.06
C ARG A 54 24.35 14.14 -7.96
N THR A 55 25.41 13.53 -8.51
CA THR A 55 26.29 14.22 -9.46
C THR A 55 25.68 14.33 -10.86
N LEU A 56 24.83 13.36 -11.26
CA LEU A 56 24.23 13.25 -12.60
C LEU A 56 22.86 13.94 -12.71
N LEU A 57 22.09 13.96 -11.62
CA LEU A 57 20.74 14.48 -11.57
C LEU A 57 20.70 15.92 -11.08
N THR A 58 19.93 16.76 -11.76
CA THR A 58 19.47 18.02 -11.19
C THR A 58 18.21 17.73 -10.40
N LEU A 59 18.32 17.67 -9.08
CA LEU A 59 17.16 17.56 -8.21
C LEU A 59 16.52 18.95 -8.09
N ALA A 60 15.20 19.02 -8.25
CA ALA A 60 14.48 20.25 -7.97
C ALA A 60 14.71 20.64 -6.51
N PRO A 61 14.91 21.93 -6.18
CA PRO A 61 15.09 22.36 -4.81
C PRO A 61 13.92 21.87 -3.95
N GLU A 62 14.23 21.35 -2.76
CA GLU A 62 13.29 20.79 -1.78
C GLU A 62 12.38 21.88 -1.19
N THR A 63 11.54 22.51 -2.02
CA THR A 63 10.45 23.34 -1.52
C THR A 63 9.32 22.41 -1.13
N SER A 64 9.37 21.91 0.11
CA SER A 64 8.32 21.23 0.87
C SER A 64 7.64 20.05 0.15
N HIS A 65 8.11 18.84 0.48
CA HIS A 65 7.41 17.54 0.38
C HIS A 65 7.38 16.80 -0.99
N PRO A 66 8.52 16.32 -1.53
CA PRO A 66 8.57 15.49 -2.74
C PRO A 66 8.10 14.03 -2.55
N SER A 67 8.36 13.40 -1.39
CA SER A 67 7.98 11.99 -1.11
C SER A 67 6.46 11.77 -0.98
N HIS A 68 5.70 12.84 -0.70
CA HIS A 68 4.25 12.79 -0.52
C HIS A 68 3.48 12.55 -1.82
N ARG A 69 4.09 12.74 -2.99
CA ARG A 69 3.38 12.76 -4.27
C ARG A 69 3.20 11.38 -4.90
N VAL A 70 4.14 10.45 -4.68
CA VAL A 70 3.94 9.05 -5.08
C VAL A 70 2.87 8.37 -4.22
N ALA A 71 2.82 8.70 -2.93
CA ALA A 71 1.82 8.15 -2.02
C ALA A 71 0.38 8.46 -2.49
N VAL A 72 0.16 9.57 -3.21
CA VAL A 72 -1.16 9.92 -3.76
C VAL A 72 -1.69 8.88 -4.75
N ILE A 73 -0.81 8.18 -5.49
CA ILE A 73 -1.20 7.04 -6.32
C ILE A 73 -0.97 5.74 -5.56
N GLY A 74 0.24 5.53 -5.03
CA GLY A 74 0.69 4.28 -4.44
C GLY A 74 -0.08 3.82 -3.19
N ALA A 75 -0.70 4.75 -2.45
CA ALA A 75 -1.54 4.43 -1.30
C ALA A 75 -3.04 4.57 -1.58
N ASN A 76 -3.42 4.98 -2.79
CA ASN A 76 -4.81 5.30 -3.11
C ASN A 76 -5.54 4.09 -3.69
N ARG A 77 -6.49 3.56 -2.91
CA ARG A 77 -7.24 2.32 -3.21
C ARG A 77 -8.24 2.47 -4.36
N LEU A 78 -8.37 3.66 -4.92
CA LEU A 78 -9.10 3.88 -6.18
C LEU A 78 -8.31 3.35 -7.39
N PHE A 79 -7.00 3.12 -7.26
CA PHE A 79 -6.16 2.61 -8.34
C PHE A 79 -5.93 1.09 -8.23
N PRO A 80 -5.78 0.40 -9.38
CA PRO A 80 -5.39 -1.00 -9.45
C PRO A 80 -4.14 -1.30 -8.61
N PRO A 81 -4.04 -2.46 -7.94
CA PRO A 81 -2.86 -2.83 -7.15
C PRO A 81 -1.55 -2.73 -7.93
N GLU A 82 -1.53 -3.21 -9.18
CA GLU A 82 -0.32 -3.13 -9.99
C GLU A 82 0.08 -1.69 -10.35
N TRP A 83 -0.87 -0.77 -10.44
CA TRP A 83 -0.59 0.65 -10.71
C TRP A 83 -0.11 1.37 -9.45
N ARG A 84 -0.69 1.01 -8.29
CA ARG A 84 -0.19 1.45 -6.99
C ARG A 84 1.27 1.02 -6.81
N GLN A 85 1.59 -0.21 -7.15
CA GLN A 85 2.94 -0.73 -7.07
C GLN A 85 3.88 -0.08 -8.08
N ALA A 86 3.43 0.17 -9.30
CA ALA A 86 4.19 0.91 -10.30
C ALA A 86 4.50 2.35 -9.86
N ALA A 87 3.58 2.99 -9.12
CA ALA A 87 3.83 4.31 -8.57
C ALA A 87 5.02 4.29 -7.58
N TRP A 88 5.22 3.20 -6.84
CA TRP A 88 6.39 2.96 -5.98
C TRP A 88 7.66 2.60 -6.75
N THR A 89 7.79 3.04 -8.01
CA THR A 89 9.02 2.91 -8.80
C THR A 89 9.45 4.27 -9.37
N THR A 90 10.72 4.40 -9.72
CA THR A 90 11.16 5.56 -10.50
C THR A 90 10.62 5.46 -11.92
N LEU A 91 9.93 6.53 -12.36
CA LEU A 91 9.38 6.66 -13.71
C LEU A 91 10.24 7.60 -14.54
N LEU A 92 10.82 7.09 -15.62
CA LEU A 92 11.54 7.90 -16.61
C LEU A 92 10.57 8.81 -17.36
N PRO A 93 11.04 9.84 -18.10
CA PRO A 93 10.13 10.82 -18.72
C PRO A 93 9.05 10.21 -19.63
N ASP A 94 9.42 9.22 -20.45
CA ASP A 94 8.47 8.56 -21.36
C ASP A 94 7.48 7.69 -20.58
N ASP A 95 7.97 6.89 -19.62
CA ASP A 95 7.13 6.09 -18.72
C ASP A 95 6.16 6.98 -17.92
N LEU A 96 6.65 8.10 -17.38
CA LEU A 96 5.85 9.04 -16.60
C LEU A 96 4.75 9.68 -17.45
N THR A 97 5.03 9.96 -18.72
CA THR A 97 4.03 10.48 -19.66
C THR A 97 2.92 9.46 -19.90
N GLU A 98 3.28 8.19 -20.12
CA GLU A 98 2.32 7.10 -20.29
C GLU A 98 1.49 6.87 -19.03
N TRP A 99 2.15 6.76 -17.87
CA TRP A 99 1.51 6.55 -16.58
C TRP A 99 0.60 7.71 -16.17
N SER A 100 1.05 8.96 -16.32
CA SER A 100 0.23 10.15 -16.06
C SER A 100 -1.05 10.15 -16.90
N SER A 101 -0.93 9.85 -18.19
CA SER A 101 -2.08 9.75 -19.10
C SER A 101 -3.03 8.63 -18.69
N ARG A 102 -2.48 7.46 -18.31
CA ARG A 102 -3.25 6.30 -17.85
C ARG A 102 -4.00 6.61 -16.55
N TRP A 103 -3.33 7.19 -15.56
CA TRP A 103 -3.93 7.55 -14.27
C TRP A 103 -5.02 8.61 -14.40
N ARG A 104 -4.78 9.66 -15.19
CA ARG A 104 -5.78 10.72 -15.43
C ARG A 104 -7.03 10.19 -16.12
N ARG A 105 -6.88 9.35 -17.16
CA ARG A 105 -8.03 8.73 -17.85
C ARG A 105 -8.82 7.82 -16.93
N TRP A 106 -8.13 7.04 -16.10
CA TRP A 106 -8.78 6.20 -15.09
C TRP A 106 -9.57 7.03 -14.08
N TYR A 107 -8.94 8.04 -13.48
CA TYR A 107 -9.57 8.92 -12.51
C TYR A 107 -10.82 9.61 -13.09
N ALA A 108 -10.72 10.14 -14.32
CA ALA A 108 -11.87 10.73 -15.02
C ALA A 108 -13.00 9.71 -15.29
N ALA A 109 -12.66 8.46 -15.61
CA ALA A 109 -13.67 7.43 -15.83
C ALA A 109 -14.40 7.06 -14.53
N ILE A 110 -13.70 6.91 -13.41
CA ILE A 110 -14.34 6.57 -12.13
C ILE A 110 -15.12 7.74 -11.53
N THR A 111 -14.69 8.98 -11.73
CA THR A 111 -15.45 10.17 -11.28
C THR A 111 -16.75 10.37 -12.06
N THR A 112 -16.80 9.90 -13.32
CA THR A 112 -18.02 9.87 -14.14
C THR A 112 -18.90 8.65 -13.86
N GLY A 113 -18.58 7.84 -12.85
CA GLY A 113 -19.39 6.70 -12.43
C GLY A 113 -19.16 5.40 -13.21
N ARG A 114 -18.11 5.32 -14.03
CA ARG A 114 -17.72 4.06 -14.69
C ARG A 114 -16.99 3.14 -13.70
N PHE A 115 -16.94 1.86 -14.02
CA PHE A 115 -16.17 0.84 -13.29
C PHE A 115 -16.66 0.57 -11.86
N HIS A 116 -17.97 0.65 -11.61
CA HIS A 116 -18.55 0.41 -10.29
C HIS A 116 -18.32 -1.02 -9.78
N HIS A 117 -18.41 -2.04 -10.65
CA HIS A 117 -18.15 -3.43 -10.26
C HIS A 117 -16.67 -3.66 -9.99
N TYR A 118 -15.79 -3.14 -10.84
CA TYR A 118 -14.35 -3.20 -10.60
C TYR A 118 -13.93 -2.48 -9.31
N LEU A 119 -14.46 -1.29 -9.05
CA LEU A 119 -14.19 -0.56 -7.79
C LEU A 119 -14.71 -1.31 -6.56
N ALA A 120 -15.86 -1.99 -6.68
CA ALA A 120 -16.35 -2.84 -5.61
C ALA A 120 -15.41 -4.02 -5.34
N ARG A 121 -14.90 -4.70 -6.38
CA ARG A 121 -13.88 -5.74 -6.23
C ARG A 121 -12.59 -5.22 -5.60
N LEU A 122 -12.10 -4.05 -6.02
CA LEU A 122 -10.94 -3.39 -5.41
C LEU A 122 -11.16 -3.19 -3.91
N ARG A 123 -12.30 -2.61 -3.52
CA ARG A 123 -12.64 -2.39 -2.11
C ARG A 123 -12.72 -3.71 -1.32
N THR A 124 -13.34 -4.74 -1.88
CA THR A 124 -13.44 -6.07 -1.26
C THR A 124 -12.06 -6.67 -1.04
N TRP A 125 -11.19 -6.60 -2.04
CA TRP A 125 -9.82 -7.11 -1.97
C TRP A 125 -8.94 -6.35 -0.97
N ASP A 126 -8.96 -5.01 -0.98
CA ASP A 126 -8.22 -4.19 -0.03
C ASP A 126 -8.73 -4.39 1.40
N THR A 127 -10.05 -4.47 1.58
CA THR A 127 -10.66 -4.74 2.90
C THR A 127 -10.24 -6.10 3.43
N ALA A 128 -10.21 -7.13 2.60
CA ALA A 128 -9.75 -8.46 3.00
C ALA A 128 -8.29 -8.44 3.50
N HIS A 129 -7.41 -7.68 2.85
CA HIS A 129 -6.02 -7.51 3.29
C HIS A 129 -5.92 -6.79 4.64
N ASP A 130 -6.69 -5.71 4.83
CA ASP A 130 -6.76 -5.02 6.13
C ASP A 130 -7.27 -5.94 7.24
N LEU A 131 -8.28 -6.76 6.95
CA LEU A 131 -8.84 -7.72 7.90
C LEU A 131 -7.82 -8.80 8.26
N ALA A 132 -7.06 -9.31 7.30
CA ALA A 132 -6.01 -10.27 7.55
C ALA A 132 -4.92 -9.69 8.46
N ALA A 133 -4.45 -8.47 8.19
CA ALA A 133 -3.49 -7.77 9.03
C ALA A 133 -4.02 -7.49 10.45
N ALA A 134 -5.28 -7.04 10.55
CA ALA A 134 -5.96 -6.78 11.81
C ALA A 134 -6.15 -8.05 12.65
N GLN A 135 -6.49 -9.17 12.02
CA GLN A 135 -6.60 -10.47 12.70
C GLN A 135 -5.23 -10.96 13.15
N ALA A 136 -4.18 -10.80 12.35
CA ALA A 136 -2.82 -11.16 12.74
C ALA A 136 -2.35 -10.38 13.98
N ASP A 137 -2.58 -9.06 14.03
CA ASP A 137 -2.26 -8.23 15.21
C ASP A 137 -3.10 -8.62 16.44
N LEU A 138 -4.39 -8.91 16.28
CA LEU A 138 -5.24 -9.39 17.38
C LEU A 138 -4.75 -10.74 17.93
N THR A 139 -4.41 -11.67 17.05
CA THR A 139 -3.87 -12.98 17.41
C THR A 139 -2.50 -12.85 18.10
N ALA A 140 -1.62 -11.98 17.60
CA ALA A 140 -0.34 -11.69 18.25
C ALA A 140 -0.53 -11.09 19.65
N ALA A 141 -1.49 -10.17 19.82
CA ALA A 141 -1.85 -9.62 21.12
C ALA A 141 -2.38 -10.70 22.07
N ALA A 142 -3.22 -11.63 21.59
CA ALA A 142 -3.71 -12.76 22.36
C ALA A 142 -2.56 -13.70 22.78
N HIS A 143 -1.66 -14.07 21.87
CA HIS A 143 -0.49 -14.89 22.20
C HIS A 143 0.42 -14.23 23.24
N ALA A 144 0.63 -12.92 23.17
CA ALA A 144 1.44 -12.18 24.15
C ALA A 144 0.90 -12.24 25.59
N THR A 145 -0.35 -12.71 25.77
CA THR A 145 -0.97 -12.91 27.08
C THR A 145 -0.85 -14.35 27.62
N GLU A 146 -0.39 -15.32 26.82
CA GLU A 146 -0.36 -16.73 27.22
C GLU A 146 0.55 -17.00 28.41
N ALA A 147 1.76 -16.41 28.40
CA ALA A 147 2.74 -16.59 29.46
C ALA A 147 2.46 -15.75 30.72
N ARG A 148 1.36 -14.98 30.75
CA ARG A 148 1.05 -14.03 31.83
C ARG A 148 0.25 -14.72 32.94
N THR A 149 0.70 -14.54 34.19
CA THR A 149 0.14 -15.21 35.38
C THR A 149 -0.61 -14.26 36.34
N ASN A 150 -0.99 -13.07 35.86
CA ASN A 150 -1.69 -12.05 36.63
C ASN A 150 -3.14 -12.46 36.96
N ALA A 151 -3.77 -11.78 37.93
CA ALA A 151 -5.16 -12.09 38.33
C ALA A 151 -6.16 -12.03 37.16
N TRP A 152 -6.08 -10.99 36.33
CA TRP A 152 -6.98 -10.80 35.18
C TRP A 152 -6.85 -11.90 34.12
N THR A 153 -5.71 -12.61 34.05
CA THR A 153 -5.55 -13.71 33.07
C THR A 153 -6.21 -15.02 33.51
N ARG A 154 -6.68 -15.09 34.75
CA ARG A 154 -7.41 -16.24 35.30
C ARG A 154 -8.92 -16.03 35.28
N GLU A 155 -9.39 -14.83 34.93
CA GLU A 155 -10.81 -14.51 34.85
C GLU A 155 -11.47 -15.33 33.73
N PRO A 156 -12.60 -16.02 33.99
CA PRO A 156 -13.27 -16.85 32.98
C PRO A 156 -13.63 -16.07 31.71
N ALA A 157 -14.04 -14.81 31.86
CA ALA A 157 -14.37 -13.93 30.73
C ALA A 157 -13.16 -13.69 29.82
N PHE A 158 -11.96 -13.51 30.39
CA PHE A 158 -10.74 -13.36 29.60
C PHE A 158 -10.35 -14.65 28.90
N ILE A 159 -10.41 -15.80 29.60
CA ILE A 159 -10.09 -17.11 29.03
C ILE A 159 -10.99 -17.39 27.82
N GLN A 160 -12.29 -17.12 27.94
CA GLN A 160 -13.25 -17.24 26.85
C GLN A 160 -12.93 -16.28 25.70
N ALA A 161 -12.68 -14.99 26.00
CA ALA A 161 -12.38 -14.00 24.97
C ALA A 161 -11.10 -14.33 24.20
N ARG A 162 -10.06 -14.82 24.88
CA ARG A 162 -8.81 -15.29 24.25
C ARG A 162 -9.06 -16.53 23.38
N HIS A 163 -9.85 -17.49 23.86
CA HIS A 163 -10.24 -18.65 23.07
C HIS A 163 -10.95 -18.21 21.77
N LEU A 164 -11.89 -17.27 21.85
CA LEU A 164 -12.58 -16.73 20.66
C LEU A 164 -11.61 -16.16 19.62
N VAL A 165 -10.53 -15.48 20.05
CA VAL A 165 -9.49 -14.98 19.13
C VAL A 165 -8.79 -16.15 18.42
N HIS A 166 -8.36 -17.17 19.17
CA HIS A 166 -7.63 -18.31 18.58
C HIS A 166 -8.51 -19.21 17.71
N THR A 167 -9.83 -19.21 17.93
CA THR A 167 -10.79 -19.95 17.10
C THR A 167 -11.44 -19.13 15.99
N LEU A 168 -10.93 -17.92 15.71
CA LEU A 168 -11.39 -17.15 14.56
C LEU A 168 -11.14 -17.95 13.28
N PRO A 169 -12.10 -18.01 12.34
CA PRO A 169 -11.85 -18.58 11.03
C PRO A 169 -10.74 -17.78 10.31
N PRO A 170 -10.05 -18.39 9.33
CA PRO A 170 -9.13 -17.63 8.50
C PRO A 170 -9.86 -16.49 7.80
N PRO A 171 -9.20 -15.34 7.58
CA PRO A 171 -9.79 -14.24 6.86
C PRO A 171 -10.13 -14.67 5.41
N PRO A 172 -11.23 -14.15 4.84
CA PRO A 172 -11.56 -14.40 3.44
C PRO A 172 -10.47 -13.83 2.52
N SER A 173 -10.16 -14.56 1.46
CA SER A 173 -9.11 -14.21 0.48
C SER A 173 -9.74 -14.10 -0.92
N PRO A 174 -10.48 -13.00 -1.21
CA PRO A 174 -11.05 -12.78 -2.53
C PRO A 174 -9.94 -12.68 -3.59
N PRO A 175 -10.22 -13.02 -4.85
CA PRO A 175 -9.24 -12.96 -5.92
C PRO A 175 -8.77 -11.51 -6.15
N ALA A 176 -7.52 -11.36 -6.59
CA ALA A 176 -7.01 -10.05 -6.98
C ALA A 176 -7.89 -9.44 -8.09
N PRO A 177 -8.15 -8.12 -8.06
CA PRO A 177 -9.02 -7.46 -9.03
C PRO A 177 -8.45 -7.51 -10.46
N GLY A 178 -7.12 -7.65 -10.60
CA GLY A 178 -6.43 -7.61 -11.89
C GLY A 178 -6.51 -6.22 -12.53
N PRO A 179 -6.17 -6.10 -13.82
CA PRO A 179 -6.21 -4.82 -14.52
C PRO A 179 -7.64 -4.30 -14.71
N PRO A 180 -7.80 -2.97 -14.86
CA PRO A 180 -9.06 -2.38 -15.27
C PRO A 180 -9.64 -3.10 -16.50
N PRO A 181 -10.89 -3.58 -16.43
CA PRO A 181 -11.47 -4.31 -17.54
C PRO A 181 -11.87 -3.34 -18.66
N ALA A 182 -12.01 -3.87 -19.87
CA ALA A 182 -12.56 -3.09 -20.99
C ALA A 182 -14.08 -2.83 -20.81
N ASP A 183 -14.78 -3.79 -20.20
CA ASP A 183 -16.19 -3.74 -19.85
C ASP A 183 -16.40 -4.06 -18.37
N ASP A 184 -17.26 -3.31 -17.70
CA ASP A 184 -17.46 -3.40 -16.25
C ASP A 184 -18.67 -4.28 -15.92
N ALA A 185 -18.57 -5.55 -16.28
CA ALA A 185 -19.53 -6.56 -15.86
C ALA A 185 -19.16 -7.13 -14.47
N PRO A 186 -20.13 -7.50 -13.63
CA PRO A 186 -19.84 -8.18 -12.36
C PRO A 186 -19.27 -9.57 -12.65
N PRO A 187 -18.09 -9.94 -12.11
CA PRO A 187 -17.62 -11.29 -12.24
C PRO A 187 -18.47 -12.25 -11.39
N PRO A 188 -18.48 -13.55 -11.74
CA PRO A 188 -19.10 -14.58 -10.91
C PRO A 188 -18.56 -14.53 -9.48
N GLY A 189 -19.47 -14.62 -8.49
CA GLY A 189 -19.11 -14.68 -7.08
C GLY A 189 -18.81 -13.33 -6.41
N GLN A 190 -18.82 -12.20 -7.14
CA GLN A 190 -18.53 -10.88 -6.56
C GLN A 190 -19.32 -10.59 -5.29
N ARG A 191 -20.64 -10.82 -5.33
CA ARG A 191 -21.52 -10.59 -4.17
C ARG A 191 -21.20 -11.52 -3.00
N THR A 192 -20.88 -12.78 -3.29
CA THR A 192 -20.48 -13.77 -2.27
C THR A 192 -19.20 -13.32 -1.56
N ASP A 193 -18.22 -12.81 -2.31
CA ASP A 193 -16.97 -12.29 -1.74
C ASP A 193 -17.22 -11.05 -0.88
N GLU A 194 -18.07 -10.12 -1.34
CA GLU A 194 -18.47 -8.93 -0.58
C GLU A 194 -19.16 -9.31 0.75
N GLU A 195 -20.10 -10.25 0.70
CA GLU A 195 -20.82 -10.74 1.88
C GLU A 195 -19.88 -11.48 2.85
N ALA A 196 -18.94 -12.28 2.34
CA ALA A 196 -17.93 -12.97 3.15
C ALA A 196 -17.00 -11.98 3.88
N VAL A 197 -16.49 -10.97 3.18
CA VAL A 197 -15.63 -9.93 3.77
C VAL A 197 -16.40 -9.10 4.81
N ALA A 198 -17.65 -8.72 4.53
CA ALA A 198 -18.48 -7.98 5.47
C ALA A 198 -18.81 -8.81 6.73
N GLY A 199 -19.14 -10.09 6.56
CA GLY A 199 -19.39 -11.02 7.66
C GLY A 199 -18.16 -11.21 8.55
N HIS A 200 -16.98 -11.36 7.94
CA HIS A 200 -15.72 -11.49 8.67
C HIS A 200 -15.36 -10.22 9.43
N LEU A 201 -15.56 -9.03 8.85
CA LEU A 201 -15.37 -7.76 9.54
C LEU A 201 -16.24 -7.67 10.80
N ALA A 202 -17.52 -8.04 10.70
CA ALA A 202 -18.43 -8.03 11.84
C ALA A 202 -17.98 -8.98 12.96
N LEU A 203 -17.60 -10.21 12.59
CA LEU A 203 -17.07 -11.21 13.51
C LEU A 203 -15.79 -10.72 14.20
N LEU A 204 -14.81 -10.26 13.42
CA LEU A 204 -13.51 -9.80 13.93
C LEU A 204 -13.68 -8.59 14.86
N ARG A 205 -14.56 -7.64 14.54
CA ARG A 205 -14.88 -6.50 15.40
C ARG A 205 -15.47 -6.94 16.73
N GLN A 206 -16.41 -7.89 16.71
CA GLN A 206 -17.03 -8.41 17.92
C GLN A 206 -15.99 -9.12 18.79
N THR A 207 -15.18 -10.01 18.21
CA THR A 207 -14.11 -10.72 18.94
C THR A 207 -13.08 -9.78 19.52
N ALA A 208 -12.61 -8.78 18.76
CA ALA A 208 -11.67 -7.77 19.24
C ALA A 208 -12.24 -6.94 20.39
N ARG A 209 -13.54 -6.63 20.34
CA ARG A 209 -14.24 -5.91 21.43
C ARG A 209 -14.28 -6.74 22.70
N GLU A 210 -14.68 -8.01 22.62
CA GLU A 210 -14.75 -8.88 23.81
C GLU A 210 -13.36 -9.05 24.44
N PHE A 211 -12.34 -9.32 23.63
CA PHE A 211 -10.96 -9.39 24.10
C PHE A 211 -10.53 -8.08 24.78
N SER A 212 -10.70 -6.93 24.09
CA SER A 212 -10.27 -5.62 24.59
C SER A 212 -10.94 -5.15 25.87
N ARG A 213 -12.15 -5.67 26.18
CA ARG A 213 -12.84 -5.37 27.44
C ARG A 213 -12.20 -6.07 28.64
N THR A 214 -11.55 -7.20 28.41
CA THR A 214 -10.99 -8.08 29.46
C THR A 214 -9.50 -7.88 29.70
N VAL A 215 -8.80 -7.12 28.84
CA VAL A 215 -7.35 -6.94 28.89
C VAL A 215 -6.94 -5.50 29.27
N PRO A 216 -5.74 -5.30 29.84
CA PRO A 216 -5.23 -3.96 30.10
C PRO A 216 -4.85 -3.24 28.80
N ALA A 217 -4.68 -1.91 28.89
CA ALA A 217 -4.51 -1.02 27.74
C ALA A 217 -3.50 -1.48 26.67
N PRO A 218 -2.30 -2.02 26.99
CA PRO A 218 -1.32 -2.42 25.98
C PRO A 218 -1.80 -3.51 24.99
N PHE A 219 -2.77 -4.33 25.41
CA PHE A 219 -3.29 -5.44 24.59
C PHE A 219 -4.62 -5.11 23.91
N LYS A 220 -5.20 -3.94 24.20
CA LYS A 220 -6.47 -3.55 23.57
C LYS A 220 -6.25 -3.35 22.07
N ARG A 221 -7.18 -3.84 21.27
CA ARG A 221 -7.19 -3.73 19.81
C ARG A 221 -8.55 -3.27 19.34
N THR A 222 -8.56 -2.27 18.48
CA THR A 222 -9.78 -1.73 17.89
C THR A 222 -9.70 -1.90 16.39
N ILE A 223 -10.62 -2.70 15.85
CA ILE A 223 -10.75 -2.89 14.41
C ILE A 223 -11.57 -1.74 13.86
N ARG A 224 -10.92 -0.92 13.02
CA ARG A 224 -11.55 0.22 12.37
C ARG A 224 -12.38 -0.26 11.17
N PRO A 225 -13.51 0.40 10.87
CA PRO A 225 -14.19 0.15 9.61
C PRO A 225 -13.28 0.55 8.43
N PRO A 226 -13.41 -0.09 7.27
CA PRO A 226 -12.74 0.35 6.06
C PRO A 226 -13.10 1.80 5.76
N GLN A 227 -12.10 2.63 5.49
CA GLN A 227 -12.35 4.00 5.03
C GLN A 227 -12.61 3.96 3.53
N GLY A 228 -13.72 4.56 3.10
CA GLY A 228 -13.93 4.85 1.68
C GLY A 228 -13.05 6.03 1.25
N HIS A 229 -12.60 6.02 0.00
CA HIS A 229 -12.02 7.21 -0.61
C HIS A 229 -13.15 8.09 -1.16
N PRO A 230 -13.18 9.39 -0.83
CA PRO A 230 -14.14 10.29 -1.45
C PRO A 230 -13.89 10.38 -2.96
N LEU A 231 -14.97 10.50 -3.72
CA LEU A 231 -14.94 10.86 -5.14
C LEU A 231 -15.78 12.14 -5.31
N PRO A 232 -15.22 13.23 -5.88
CA PRO A 232 -13.81 13.41 -6.26
C PRO A 232 -12.85 13.47 -5.05
N ASP A 233 -11.56 13.21 -5.30
CA ASP A 233 -10.46 13.26 -4.34
C ASP A 233 -9.59 14.52 -4.62
N PRO A 234 -9.69 15.57 -3.79
CA PRO A 234 -8.94 16.82 -4.00
C PRO A 234 -7.41 16.65 -4.00
N TRP A 235 -6.90 15.61 -3.32
CA TRP A 235 -5.46 15.34 -3.29
C TRP A 235 -4.98 14.78 -4.63
N LEU A 236 -5.80 13.95 -5.29
CA LEU A 236 -5.50 13.45 -6.62
C LEU A 236 -5.51 14.57 -7.66
N GLU A 237 -6.47 15.47 -7.58
CA GLU A 237 -6.57 16.62 -8.49
C GLU A 237 -5.34 17.53 -8.36
N SER A 238 -4.99 17.91 -7.11
CA SER A 238 -3.78 18.68 -6.85
C SER A 238 -2.49 17.98 -7.31
N PHE A 239 -2.42 16.65 -7.15
CA PHE A 239 -1.30 15.86 -7.67
C PHE A 239 -1.21 15.93 -9.19
N PHE A 240 -2.33 15.81 -9.91
CA PHE A 240 -2.34 15.90 -11.36
C PHE A 240 -1.91 17.28 -11.85
N ASP A 241 -2.43 18.36 -11.24
CA ASP A 241 -2.04 19.74 -11.55
C ASP A 241 -0.54 19.97 -11.36
N TRP A 242 0.02 19.41 -10.29
CA TRP A 242 1.46 19.43 -10.07
C TRP A 242 2.24 18.61 -11.10
N LEU A 243 1.75 17.41 -11.45
CA LEU A 243 2.47 16.46 -12.31
C LEU A 243 2.53 16.96 -13.77
N GLU A 244 1.55 17.74 -14.21
CA GLU A 244 1.45 18.23 -15.59
C GLU A 244 2.68 19.01 -16.09
N PRO A 245 3.16 20.07 -15.41
CA PRO A 245 4.36 20.77 -15.84
C PRO A 245 5.62 19.88 -15.80
N VAL A 246 5.67 18.89 -14.90
CA VAL A 246 6.78 17.91 -14.80
C VAL A 246 6.84 17.05 -16.06
N VAL A 247 5.69 16.47 -16.44
CA VAL A 247 5.53 15.65 -17.65
C VAL A 247 5.81 16.47 -18.91
N ARG A 248 5.22 17.66 -19.03
CA ARG A 248 5.40 18.56 -20.19
C ARG A 248 6.86 18.95 -20.41
N SER A 249 7.61 19.10 -19.32
CA SER A 249 9.03 19.45 -19.37
C SER A 249 9.96 18.23 -19.47
N ARG A 250 9.40 17.03 -19.67
CA ARG A 250 10.12 15.74 -19.76
C ARG A 250 11.04 15.46 -18.57
N HIS A 251 10.59 15.79 -17.36
CA HIS A 251 11.27 15.37 -16.14
C HIS A 251 10.90 13.93 -15.78
N ALA A 252 11.83 13.24 -15.11
CA ALA A 252 11.56 11.95 -14.49
C ALA A 252 10.98 12.13 -13.08
N LEU A 253 10.19 11.17 -12.60
CA LEU A 253 9.77 11.09 -11.21
C LEU A 253 10.65 10.07 -10.50
N TYR A 254 11.57 10.56 -9.68
CA TYR A 254 12.52 9.73 -8.94
C TYR A 254 12.01 9.49 -7.51
N LEU A 255 11.92 8.22 -7.11
CA LEU A 255 11.66 7.86 -5.72
C LEU A 255 12.96 7.92 -4.93
N TRP A 256 13.19 9.08 -4.31
CA TRP A 256 14.30 9.24 -3.38
C TRP A 256 13.90 8.70 -2.00
N ALA A 257 14.72 7.78 -1.50
CA ALA A 257 14.60 7.18 -0.18
C ALA A 257 15.66 7.77 0.75
#